data_AF-A0A257KKF4-F1
#
_entry.id   AF-A0A257KKF4-F1
#
_cell.length_a   1.000
_cell.length_b   1.000
_cell.length_c   1.000
_cell.angle_alpha   90.00
_cell.angle_beta   90.00
_cell.angle_gamma   90.00
#
_symmetry.space_group_name_H-M   'P 1'
#
loop_
_entity.id
_entity.type
_entity.pdbx_description
1 polymer ?
#
loop_
_entity_poly.entity_id
_entity_poly.type
_entity_poly.pdbx_seq_one_letter_code
_entity_poly.pdbx_strand_id
1 'polypeptide(L)' 'MMTQIEHLREQAERAERLARNVLDAVTVAQLLEASEDYRSQADRLEQRSRCGTMTQGPMQRLPWAD' A
#
# COMPACT_ATOMS: atom_id res chain seq x y z
N MET A 1 3.84 -2.95 -16.12
CA MET A 1 4.66 -2.31 -15.07
C MET A 1 3.87 -2.42 -13.78
N MET A 2 4.43 -3.04 -12.75
CA MET A 2 3.72 -3.32 -11.50
C MET A 2 3.52 -2.03 -10.69
N THR A 3 2.37 -1.87 -10.06
CA THR A 3 2.12 -0.71 -9.19
C THR A 3 2.82 -0.86 -7.85
N GLN A 4 3.05 0.26 -7.15
CA GLN A 4 3.67 0.24 -5.83
C GLN A 4 2.85 -0.57 -4.80
N ILE A 5 1.51 -0.54 -4.91
CA ILE A 5 0.60 -1.33 -4.06
C ILE A 5 0.81 -2.82 -4.30
N GLU A 6 0.86 -3.25 -5.57
CA GLU A 6 1.11 -4.65 -5.94
C GLU A 6 2.50 -5.12 -5.48
N HIS A 7 3.52 -4.25 -5.60
CA HIS A 7 4.86 -4.56 -5.11
C HIS A 7 4.89 -4.80 -3.59
N LEU A 8 4.24 -3.92 -2.81
CA LEU A 8 4.17 -4.06 -1.35
C LEU A 8 3.41 -5.31 -0.93
N ARG A 9 2.30 -5.64 -1.60
CA ARG A 9 1.56 -6.88 -1.36
C ARG A 9 2.40 -8.12 -1.66
N GLU A 10 3.17 -8.11 -2.74
CA GLU A 10 4.09 -9.19 -3.07
C GLU A 10 5.20 -9.35 -2.01
N GLN A 11 5.78 -8.24 -1.52
CA GLN A 11 6.79 -8.28 -0.46
C GLN A 11 6.23 -8.85 0.85
N ALA A 12 5.00 -8.47 1.21
CA ALA A 12 4.32 -9.04 2.38
C ALA A 12 4.17 -10.57 2.27
N GLU A 13 3.67 -11.06 1.14
CA GLU A 13 3.50 -12.50 0.90
C GLU A 13 4.84 -13.24 0.93
N ARG A 14 5.90 -12.66 0.36
CA ARG A 14 7.23 -13.25 0.38
C ARG A 14 7.80 -13.33 1.79
N ALA A 15 7.62 -12.27 2.59
CA ALA A 15 8.07 -12.26 3.98
C ALA A 15 7.35 -13.35 4.80
N GLU A 16 6.03 -13.51 4.65
CA GLU A 16 5.27 -14.58 5.30
C GLU A 16 5.71 -15.98 4.85
N ARG A 17 5.95 -16.17 3.55
CA ARG A 17 6.45 -17.45 3.03
C ARG A 17 7.84 -17.76 3.57
N LEU A 18 8.71 -16.77 3.67
CA LEU A 18 10.05 -16.95 4.24
C LEU A 18 9.95 -17.31 5.72
N ALA A 19 9.09 -16.62 6.48
CA ALA A 19 8.87 -16.89 7.90
C ALA A 19 8.46 -18.35 8.17
N ARG A 20 7.65 -18.96 7.28
CA ARG A 20 7.26 -20.38 7.41
C ARG A 20 8.41 -21.38 7.22
N ASN A 21 9.48 -20.97 6.56
CA ASN A 21 10.62 -21.83 6.24
C ASN A 21 11.84 -21.58 7.14
N VAL A 22 11.76 -20.61 8.06
CA VAL A 22 12.84 -20.26 8.98
C VAL A 22 12.58 -20.87 10.36
N LEU A 23 13.60 -21.52 10.94
CA LEU A 23 13.54 -22.12 12.28
C LEU A 23 13.83 -21.12 13.40
N ASP A 24 14.55 -20.04 13.08
CA ASP A 24 14.93 -19.01 14.04
C ASP A 24 13.73 -18.13 14.41
N ALA A 25 13.27 -18.24 15.65
CA ALA A 25 12.06 -17.56 16.13
C ALA A 25 12.17 -16.01 16.07
N VAL A 26 13.38 -15.47 16.27
CA VAL A 26 13.62 -14.01 16.19
C VAL A 26 13.45 -13.53 14.76
N THR A 27 14.04 -14.24 13.81
CA THR A 27 13.92 -13.97 12.38
C THR A 27 12.49 -14.15 11.89
N VAL A 28 11.77 -15.17 12.37
CA VAL A 28 10.34 -15.34 12.09
C VAL A 28 9.54 -14.13 12.55
N ALA A 29 9.76 -13.65 13.77
CA ALA A 29 9.06 -12.47 14.30
C ALA A 29 9.33 -11.22 13.45
N GLN A 30 10.59 -10.98 13.07
CA GLN A 30 10.96 -9.84 12.21
C GLN A 30 10.32 -9.92 10.81
N LEU A 31 10.26 -11.13 10.22
CA LEU A 31 9.63 -11.33 8.92
C LEU A 31 8.11 -11.12 8.97
N LEU A 32 7.47 -11.55 10.05
CA LEU A 32 6.04 -11.32 10.26
C LEU A 32 5.76 -9.82 10.47
N GLU A 33 6.55 -9.14 11.30
CA GLU A 33 6.44 -7.69 11.50
C GLU A 33 6.61 -6.92 10.18
N ALA A 34 7.63 -7.26 9.40
CA ALA A 34 7.84 -6.66 8.08
C ALA A 34 6.65 -6.92 7.13
N SER A 35 6.08 -8.12 7.16
CA SER A 35 4.90 -8.45 6.34
C SER A 35 3.68 -7.59 6.70
N GLU A 36 3.47 -7.33 7.99
CA GLU A 36 2.38 -6.49 8.47
C GLU A 36 2.61 -5.02 8.09
N ASP A 37 3.84 -4.53 8.20
CA ASP A 37 4.19 -3.17 7.78
C ASP A 37 3.95 -2.96 6.27
N TYR A 38 4.38 -3.90 5.42
CA TYR A 38 4.12 -3.83 3.98
C TYR A 38 2.62 -3.82 3.65
N ARG A 39 1.80 -4.63 4.34
CA ARG A 39 0.34 -4.60 4.19
C ARG A 39 -0.23 -3.25 4.60
N SER A 40 0.20 -2.71 5.74
CA SER A 40 -0.25 -1.40 6.22
C SER A 40 0.09 -0.27 5.23
N GLN A 41 1.30 -0.30 4.66
CA GLN A 41 1.71 0.67 3.64
C GLN A 41 0.88 0.54 2.36
N ALA A 42 0.61 -0.69 1.89
CA ALA A 42 -0.24 -0.94 0.73
C ALA A 42 -1.67 -0.40 0.96
N ASP A 43 -2.24 -0.64 2.14
CA ASP A 43 -3.56 -0.13 2.54
C ASP A 43 -3.60 1.40 2.57
N ARG A 44 -2.59 2.06 3.13
CA ARG A 44 -2.49 3.52 3.15
C ARG A 44 -2.43 4.10 1.74
N LEU A 45 -1.67 3.47 0.85
CA LEU A 45 -1.57 3.90 -0.56
C LEU A 45 -2.88 3.64 -1.32
N GLU A 46 -3.54 2.51 -1.08
CA GLU A 46 -4.85 2.21 -1.66
C GLU A 46 -5.91 3.23 -1.20
N GLN A 47 -5.96 3.52 0.10
CA GLN A 47 -6.85 4.53 0.67
C GLN A 47 -6.54 5.93 0.12
N ARG A 48 -5.27 6.32 0.00
CA ARG A 48 -4.88 7.59 -0.62
C ARG A 48 -5.29 7.67 -2.09
N SER A 49 -5.16 6.57 -2.84
CA SER A 49 -5.56 6.50 -4.25
C SER A 49 -7.07 6.61 -4.42
N ARG A 50 -7.84 6.03 -3.48
CA ARG A 50 -9.31 6.13 -3.41
C ARG A 50 -9.80 7.50 -2.93
N CYS A 51 -9.10 8.13 -1.99
CA CYS A 51 -9.47 9.44 -1.44
C CYS A 51 -9.01 10.61 -2.34
N GLY A 52 -7.93 10.42 -3.09
CA GLY A 52 -7.38 11.39 -4.04
C GLY A 52 -8.23 11.63 -5.30
N THR A 53 -9.34 10.92 -5.48
CA THR A 53 -10.26 11.12 -6.62
C THR A 53 -11.38 12.14 -6.35
N MET A 54 -11.41 12.78 -5.17
CA MET A 54 -12.38 13.86 -4.86
C MET A 54 -11.82 15.28 -5.04
N THR A 55 -10.87 15.52 -5.95
CA THR A 55 -10.44 16.89 -6.27
C THR A 55 -10.20 17.11 -7.76
N GLN A 56 -11.24 16.89 -8.56
CA GLN A 56 -11.46 17.69 -9.78
C GLN A 56 -12.91 17.53 -10.23
N GLY A 57 -13.84 18.16 -9.49
CA GLY A 57 -15.05 18.62 -10.16
C GLY A 57 -14.62 19.58 -11.28
N PRO A 58 -15.23 19.54 -12.47
CA PRO A 58 -14.91 20.51 -13.51
C PRO A 58 -15.12 21.89 -12.89
N MET A 59 -14.06 22.69 -12.89
CA MET A 59 -14.10 24.09 -12.47
C MET A 59 -15.12 24.76 -13.40
N GLN A 60 -16.38 24.80 -12.96
CA GLN A 60 -17.45 25.45 -13.69
C GLN A 60 -17.03 26.90 -13.79
N ARG A 61 -16.65 27.30 -15.00
CA ARG A 61 -16.27 28.66 -15.33
C ARG A 61 -17.47 29.54 -14.97
N LEU A 62 -17.38 30.27 -13.87
CA LEU A 62 -18.45 31.16 -13.42
C LEU A 62 -18.61 32.26 -14.50
N PRO A 63 -19.82 32.47 -15.03
CA PRO A 63 -20.06 33.31 -16.21
C PRO A 63 -19.99 34.83 -15.95
N TRP A 64 -19.50 35.26 -14.78
CA TRP A 64 -19.45 36.67 -14.38
C TRP A 64 -18.03 37.19 -14.14
N ALA A 65 -16.99 36.39 -14.43
CA ALA A 65 -15.61 36.89 -14.47
C ALA A 65 -15.40 37.64 -15.80
N ASP A 66 -15.91 38.88 -15.82
CA ASP A 66 -15.54 39.95 -16.76
C ASP A 66 -14.20 40.57 -16.32
#